data_AF-A0A536VNR8-F1
#
_entry.id   AF-A0A536VNR8-F1
#
_cell.length_a   1.000
_cell.length_b   1.000
_cell.length_c   1.000
_cell.angle_alpha   90.00
_cell.angle_beta   90.00
_cell.angle_gamma   90.00
#
_symmetry.space_group_name_H-M   'P 1'
#
loop_
_entity.id
_entity.type
_entity.pdbx_description
1 polymer ?
#
loop_
_entity_poly.entity_id
_entity_poly.type
_entity_poly.pdbx_seq_one_letter_code
_entity_poly.pdbx_strand_id
1 'polypeptide(L)'
;PNNYLSAVYYVRTFPGADTINFHDPRSQTGVLRPPVTELTGVNTDQVVVKVKNGTLLVFPSYLQHSVDANAGGESRVSVSFNLMFSSAALSKPLWGEE
;
A
#
# COMPACT_ATOMS: atom_id res chain seq x y z
N PRO A 1 5.33 10.89 6.17
CA PRO A 1 6.01 9.98 7.11
C PRO A 1 5.51 10.21 8.55
N ASN A 2 5.76 9.27 9.47
CA ASN A 2 5.27 9.27 10.87
C ASN A 2 3.73 9.26 11.00
N ASN A 3 3.10 8.19 10.55
CA ASN A 3 1.66 7.96 10.69
C ASN A 3 1.42 6.53 11.19
N TYR A 4 0.24 6.27 11.74
CA TYR A 4 -0.13 4.95 12.21
C TYR A 4 -0.76 4.12 11.08
N LEU A 5 -1.78 4.68 10.41
CA LEU A 5 -2.43 4.07 9.24
C LEU A 5 -2.34 4.98 8.03
N SER A 6 -2.27 4.35 6.87
CA SER A 6 -2.46 5.00 5.58
C SER A 6 -3.69 4.41 4.91
N ALA A 7 -4.36 5.21 4.09
CA ALA A 7 -5.56 4.80 3.41
C ALA A 7 -5.63 5.37 2.00
N VAL A 8 -6.31 4.63 1.12
CA VAL A 8 -6.57 5.03 -0.27
C VAL A 8 -8.01 4.71 -0.61
N TYR A 9 -8.77 5.72 -1.02
CA TYR A 9 -10.11 5.59 -1.59
C TYR A 9 -10.04 5.61 -3.11
N TYR A 10 -10.60 4.60 -3.76
CA TYR A 10 -10.59 4.45 -5.22
C TYR A 10 -11.85 5.03 -5.85
N VAL A 11 -11.73 6.24 -6.40
CA VAL A 11 -12.83 6.92 -7.10
C VAL A 11 -13.09 6.26 -8.46
N ARG A 12 -12.03 5.98 -9.22
CA ARG A 12 -12.10 5.36 -10.53
C ARG A 12 -10.93 4.41 -10.78
N THR A 13 -11.25 3.18 -11.15
CA THR A 13 -10.36 2.09 -11.57
C THR A 13 -10.89 1.45 -12.84
N PHE A 14 -10.03 0.76 -13.59
CA PHE A 14 -10.40 -0.02 -14.77
C PHE A 14 -9.47 -1.23 -14.88
N PRO A 15 -9.82 -2.27 -15.67
CA PRO A 15 -8.99 -3.46 -15.81
C PRO A 15 -7.53 -3.11 -16.17
N GLY A 16 -6.57 -3.55 -15.36
CA GLY A 16 -5.15 -3.25 -15.56
C GLY A 16 -4.64 -2.01 -14.81
N ALA A 17 -5.54 -1.23 -14.21
CA ALA A 17 -5.22 -0.13 -13.28
C ALA A 17 -6.03 -0.27 -11.98
N ASP A 18 -6.30 -1.51 -11.59
CA ASP A 18 -7.16 -1.92 -10.49
C ASP A 18 -6.37 -2.65 -9.37
N THR A 19 -5.06 -2.39 -9.27
CA THR A 19 -4.17 -3.06 -8.31
C THR A 19 -3.35 -2.09 -7.46
N ILE A 20 -3.02 -2.53 -6.25
CA ILE A 20 -1.97 -1.95 -5.41
C ILE A 20 -1.10 -3.10 -4.89
N ASN A 21 0.21 -2.85 -4.87
CA ASN A 21 1.21 -3.83 -4.49
C ASN A 21 1.70 -3.53 -3.08
N PHE A 22 1.72 -4.54 -2.20
CA PHE A 22 2.33 -4.47 -0.89
C PHE A 22 3.56 -5.37 -0.84
N HIS A 23 4.64 -4.87 -0.26
CA HIS A 23 5.93 -5.56 -0.19
C HIS A 23 6.17 -6.11 1.21
N ASP A 24 6.87 -7.23 1.30
CA ASP A 24 7.28 -7.85 2.57
C ASP A 24 8.07 -6.81 3.39
N PRO A 25 7.60 -6.44 4.59
CA PRO A 25 8.27 -5.44 5.42
C PRO A 25 9.63 -5.92 5.96
N ARG A 26 9.94 -7.22 5.84
CA ARG A 26 11.21 -7.82 6.28
C ARG A 26 12.26 -7.67 5.19
N SER A 27 12.91 -6.51 5.11
CA SER A 27 13.91 -6.19 4.07
C SER A 27 15.00 -7.25 3.84
N GLN A 28 15.36 -8.01 4.87
CA GLN A 28 16.39 -9.06 4.78
C GLN A 28 15.93 -10.36 4.09
N THR A 29 14.62 -10.61 3.94
CA THR A 29 14.11 -11.84 3.28
C THR A 29 14.40 -11.85 1.77
N GLY A 30 14.75 -10.70 1.18
CA GLY A 30 15.20 -10.59 -0.20
C GLY A 30 16.65 -10.99 -0.46
N VAL A 31 17.49 -11.09 0.57
CA VAL A 31 18.95 -11.27 0.40
C VAL A 31 19.33 -12.71 0.07
N LEU A 32 18.78 -13.67 0.82
CA LEU A 32 18.98 -15.10 0.60
C LEU A 32 17.65 -15.82 0.74
N ARG A 33 17.19 -16.40 -0.38
CA ARG A 33 15.89 -17.08 -0.44
C ARG A 33 16.08 -18.58 -0.60
N PRO A 34 15.54 -19.39 0.32
CA PRO A 34 15.44 -20.83 0.10
C PRO A 34 14.61 -21.13 -1.16
N PRO A 35 14.92 -22.21 -1.89
CA PRO A 35 14.08 -22.66 -2.97
C PRO A 35 12.70 -23.04 -2.41
N VAL A 36 11.65 -22.61 -3.11
CA VAL A 36 10.27 -22.97 -2.81
C VAL A 36 9.72 -23.83 -3.95
N THR A 37 8.85 -24.78 -3.64
CA THR A 37 8.15 -25.57 -4.64
C THR A 37 7.03 -24.76 -5.30
N GLU A 38 6.41 -23.85 -4.55
CA GLU A 38 5.31 -23.00 -4.99
C GLU A 38 5.26 -21.70 -4.16
N LEU A 39 4.84 -20.61 -4.80
CA LEU A 39 4.52 -19.35 -4.13
C LEU A 39 3.07 -19.36 -3.64
N THR A 40 2.89 -19.00 -2.38
CA THR A 40 1.63 -18.92 -1.67
C THR A 40 1.49 -17.52 -1.05
N GLY A 41 0.28 -17.17 -0.62
CA GLY A 41 0.06 -15.88 0.06
C GLY A 41 0.88 -15.69 1.35
N VAL A 42 1.45 -16.76 1.92
CA VAL A 42 2.21 -16.71 3.17
C VAL A 42 3.73 -16.72 2.97
N ASN A 43 4.23 -16.99 1.75
CA ASN A 43 5.66 -17.02 1.45
C ASN A 43 6.08 -16.08 0.30
N THR A 44 5.13 -15.36 -0.29
CA THR A 44 5.40 -14.31 -1.29
C THR A 44 6.02 -13.08 -0.63
N ASP A 45 6.89 -12.40 -1.37
CA ASP A 45 7.49 -11.11 -0.99
C ASP A 45 6.66 -9.92 -1.44
N GLN A 46 5.67 -10.14 -2.30
CA GLN A 46 4.72 -9.14 -2.74
C GLN A 46 3.30 -9.70 -2.75
N VAL A 47 2.35 -8.91 -2.27
CA VAL A 47 0.92 -9.19 -2.37
C VAL A 47 0.28 -8.15 -3.27
N VAL A 48 -0.42 -8.61 -4.31
CA VAL A 48 -1.19 -7.77 -5.22
C VAL A 48 -2.64 -7.76 -4.76
N VAL A 49 -3.14 -6.59 -4.36
CA VAL A 49 -4.52 -6.42 -3.94
C VAL A 49 -5.32 -5.78 -5.07
N LYS A 50 -6.37 -6.47 -5.53
CA LYS A 50 -7.34 -5.90 -6.46
C LYS A 50 -8.31 -4.96 -5.75
N VAL A 51 -8.62 -3.85 -6.40
CA VAL A 51 -9.52 -2.81 -5.92
C VAL A 51 -10.56 -2.47 -6.98
N LYS A 52 -11.64 -1.83 -6.59
CA LYS A 52 -12.70 -1.37 -7.51
C LYS A 52 -13.17 0.03 -7.12
N ASN A 53 -13.97 0.65 -7.97
CA ASN A 53 -14.63 1.92 -7.64
C ASN A 53 -15.35 1.81 -6.29
N GLY A 54 -15.12 2.78 -5.42
CA GLY A 54 -15.66 2.83 -4.07
C GLY A 54 -14.89 2.03 -3.02
N THR A 55 -13.83 1.29 -3.37
CA THR A 55 -12.98 0.62 -2.38
C THR A 55 -12.24 1.65 -1.52
N LEU A 56 -12.42 1.58 -0.20
CA LEU A 56 -11.52 2.18 0.78
C LEU A 56 -10.59 1.09 1.30
N LEU A 57 -9.29 1.25 1.06
CA LEU A 57 -8.27 0.36 1.58
C LEU A 57 -7.53 1.08 2.72
N VAL A 58 -7.39 0.42 3.87
CA VAL A 58 -6.67 0.92 5.05
C VAL A 58 -5.59 -0.07 5.43
N PHE A 59 -4.37 0.40 5.69
CA PHE A 59 -3.23 -0.45 5.99
C PHE A 59 -2.22 0.26 6.92
N PRO A 60 -1.34 -0.49 7.61
CA PRO A 60 -0.30 0.10 8.45
C PRO A 60 0.63 1.00 7.62
N SER A 61 0.90 2.22 8.09
CA SER A 61 1.71 3.20 7.33
C SER A 61 3.16 2.78 7.09
N TYR A 62 3.68 1.82 7.86
CA TYR A 62 5.03 1.28 7.66
C TYR A 62 5.10 0.30 6.49
N LEU A 63 3.96 -0.18 5.98
CA LEU A 63 3.93 -1.19 4.93
C LEU A 63 4.31 -0.55 3.59
N GLN A 64 5.46 -0.96 3.06
CA GLN A 64 5.92 -0.50 1.76
C GLN A 64 4.91 -0.94 0.69
N HIS A 65 4.51 0.01 -0.15
CA HIS A 65 3.55 -0.23 -1.20
C HIS A 65 3.95 0.51 -2.48
N SER A 66 3.51 -0.01 -3.62
CA SER A 66 3.69 0.62 -4.92
C SER A 66 2.42 0.53 -5.76
N VAL A 67 2.34 1.45 -6.72
CA VAL A 67 1.30 1.49 -7.74
C VAL A 67 2.00 1.32 -9.08
N ASP A 68 1.54 0.35 -9.87
CA ASP A 68 2.07 0.12 -11.21
C ASP A 68 1.79 1.32 -12.11
N ALA A 69 2.68 1.54 -13.08
CA ALA A 69 2.49 2.57 -14.09
C ALA A 69 1.18 2.31 -14.86
N ASN A 70 0.37 3.36 -15.02
CA ASN A 70 -0.86 3.25 -15.78
C ASN A 70 -0.54 3.14 -17.28
N ALA A 71 -0.77 1.96 -17.86
CA ALA A 71 -0.56 1.69 -19.29
C ALA A 71 -1.82 1.92 -20.14
N GLY A 72 -2.95 2.27 -19.53
CA GLY A 72 -4.23 2.49 -20.23
C GLY A 72 -4.42 3.94 -20.70
N GLY A 73 -5.36 4.13 -21.62
CA GLY A 73 -5.78 5.47 -22.09
C GLY A 73 -6.74 6.20 -21.14
N GLU A 74 -7.20 5.53 -20.07
CA GLU A 74 -8.08 6.10 -19.06
C GLU A 74 -7.29 6.54 -17.80
N SER A 75 -7.82 7.50 -17.05
CA SER A 75 -7.22 7.95 -15.79
C SER A 75 -7.71 7.12 -14.61
N ARG A 76 -6.78 6.50 -13.87
CA ARG A 76 -7.04 5.96 -12.54
C ARG A 76 -7.05 7.11 -11.55
N VAL A 77 -8.13 7.22 -10.75
CA VAL A 77 -8.32 8.32 -9.79
C VAL A 77 -8.51 7.75 -8.39
N SER A 78 -7.67 8.19 -7.46
CA SER A 78 -7.74 7.80 -6.05
C SER A 78 -7.42 8.97 -5.12
N VAL A 79 -7.95 8.92 -3.91
CA VAL A 79 -7.66 9.89 -2.84
C VAL A 79 -6.93 9.17 -1.72
N SER A 80 -5.69 9.57 -1.46
CA SER A 80 -4.85 9.00 -0.42
C SER A 80 -4.74 9.93 0.79
N PHE A 81 -4.77 9.37 1.98
CA PHE A 81 -4.65 10.12 3.23
C PHE A 81 -3.99 9.28 4.32
N ASN A 82 -3.51 9.96 5.36
CA ASN A 82 -2.86 9.34 6.50
C ASN A 82 -3.67 9.60 7.77
N LEU A 83 -3.59 8.67 8.71
CA LEU A 83 -4.28 8.69 9.99
C LEU A 83 -3.28 8.54 11.13
N MET A 84 -3.43 9.39 12.13
CA MET A 84 -2.65 9.37 13.36
C MET A 84 -3.58 9.57 14.56
N PHE A 85 -3.18 9.08 15.73
CA PHE A 85 -3.87 9.36 16.97
C PHE A 85 -3.74 10.84 17.34
N SER A 86 -4.82 11.44 17.87
CA SER A 86 -4.83 12.83 18.33
C SER A 86 -4.18 13.03 19.70
N SER A 87 -4.14 12.00 20.55
CA SER A 87 -3.74 12.10 21.96
C SER A 87 -2.80 10.99 22.46
N ALA A 88 -2.25 10.17 21.56
CA ALA A 88 -1.24 9.20 21.96
C ALA A 88 0.09 9.91 22.27
N ALA A 89 0.89 9.37 23.21
CA ALA A 89 2.25 9.81 23.48
C ALA A 89 3.22 9.39 22.34
N LEU A 90 2.91 9.83 21.12
CA LEU A 90 3.64 9.56 19.89
C LEU A 90 4.06 10.89 19.26
N SER A 91 5.15 10.87 18.49
CA SER A 91 5.59 12.06 17.75
C SER A 91 4.50 12.54 16.79
N LYS A 92 4.32 13.87 16.69
CA LYS A 92 3.39 14.47 15.73
C LYS A 92 3.75 14.08 14.30
N PRO A 93 2.77 13.89 13.40
CA PRO A 93 3.07 13.60 12.01
C PRO A 93 4.00 14.63 11.40
N LEU A 94 4.90 14.20 10.52
CA LEU A 94 5.91 15.07 9.91
C LEU A 94 5.38 15.82 8.67
N TRP A 95 4.09 16.12 8.64
CA TRP A 95 3.42 16.80 7.54
C TRP A 95 2.55 17.95 8.10
N GLY A 96 2.56 19.11 7.44
CA GLY A 96 1.90 20.34 7.88
C GLY A 96 2.85 21.54 7.89
N GLU A 97 2.33 22.77 7.79
CA GLU A 97 3.10 23.99 8.09
C GLU A 97 3.26 24.13 9.62
N GLU A 98 4.42 24.62 10.05
CA GLU A 98 4.75 24.86 11.47
C GLU A 98 3.84 25.92 12.11
#